data_AF-A0AAN8XAP0-F1
#
_entry.id   AF-A0AAN8XAP0-F1
#
_cell.length_a   1.000
_cell.length_b   1.000
_cell.length_c   1.000
_cell.angle_alpha   90.00
_cell.angle_beta   90.00
_cell.angle_gamma   90.00
#
_symmetry.space_group_name_H-M   'P 1'
#
loop_
_entity.id
_entity.type
_entity.pdbx_description
1 polymer ?
#
loop_
_entity_poly.entity_id
_entity_poly.type
_entity_poly.pdbx_seq_one_letter_code
_entity_poly.pdbx_strand_id
1 'polypeptide(L)'
;MNAAGLTPLTLACKLARSTIFKEMLELTCIEFWRYSNITCSAYPLNALDTIRPSGETNWNSALMIILNGTKSEHLDMLEGGIIQRLLEEKWKTFARMHPDITESVLEAFSNNASAADPSQLLRLPETLLLRERQFEHGK
;
A
#
# COMPACT_ATOMS: atom_id res chain seq x y z
N MET A 1 14.68 4.10 -21.13
CA MET A 1 14.79 4.72 -19.79
C MET A 1 14.87 6.22 -19.97
N ASN A 2 14.24 6.99 -19.09
CA ASN A 2 14.39 8.45 -19.08
C ASN A 2 15.76 8.84 -18.46
N ALA A 3 16.08 10.14 -18.45
CA ALA A 3 17.31 10.67 -17.83
C ALA A 3 17.43 10.35 -16.32
N ALA A 4 16.33 10.02 -15.66
CA ALA A 4 16.28 9.59 -14.26
C ALA A 4 16.29 8.06 -14.07
N GLY A 5 16.49 7.27 -15.14
CA GLY A 5 16.50 5.81 -15.08
C GLY A 5 15.15 5.14 -14.81
N LEU A 6 14.04 5.89 -14.88
CA LEU A 6 12.70 5.38 -14.60
C LEU A 6 12.10 4.70 -15.84
N THR A 7 11.28 3.68 -15.58
CA THR A 7 10.42 3.06 -16.57
C THR A 7 9.14 3.89 -16.73
N PRO A 8 8.38 3.73 -17.82
CA PRO A 8 7.11 4.43 -17.99
C PRO A 8 6.14 4.20 -16.81
N LEU A 9 6.13 2.99 -16.25
CA LEU A 9 5.32 2.62 -15.09
C LEU A 9 5.77 3.39 -13.84
N THR A 10 7.06 3.37 -13.50
CA THR A 10 7.56 4.06 -12.30
C THR A 10 7.53 5.58 -12.44
N LEU A 11 7.61 6.09 -13.67
CA LEU A 11 7.38 7.50 -13.98
C LEU A 11 5.91 7.90 -13.74
N ALA A 12 4.94 7.07 -14.12
CA ALA A 12 3.53 7.31 -13.84
C ALA A 12 3.27 7.39 -12.32
N CYS A 13 3.90 6.50 -11.54
CA CYS A 13 3.90 6.56 -10.08
C CYS A 13 4.48 7.86 -9.54
N LYS A 14 5.65 8.28 -10.02
CA LYS A 14 6.30 9.51 -9.57
C LYS A 14 5.48 10.77 -9.88
N LEU A 15 4.71 10.75 -10.97
CA LEU A 15 3.82 11.84 -11.34
C LEU A 15 2.45 11.77 -10.65
N ALA A 16 2.18 10.71 -9.88
CA ALA A 16 0.91 10.41 -9.23
C ALA A 16 -0.28 10.26 -10.20
N ARG A 17 -0.04 9.72 -11.40
CA ARG A 17 -1.10 9.55 -12.41
C ARG A 17 -1.77 8.19 -12.26
N SER A 18 -2.75 8.12 -11.37
CA SER A 18 -3.45 6.87 -11.01
C SER A 18 -4.19 6.20 -12.18
N THR A 19 -4.80 6.97 -13.08
CA THR A 19 -5.52 6.44 -14.24
C THR A 19 -4.61 5.70 -15.21
N ILE A 20 -3.56 6.37 -15.68
CA ILE A 20 -2.56 5.80 -16.60
C ILE A 20 -1.86 4.61 -15.97
N PHE A 21 -1.57 4.69 -14.66
CA PHE A 21 -0.96 3.58 -13.94
C PHE A 21 -1.83 2.33 -13.95
N LYS A 22 -3.14 2.47 -13.67
CA LYS A 22 -4.10 1.36 -13.71
C LYS A 22 -4.20 0.76 -15.12
N GLU A 23 -4.31 1.60 -16.15
CA GLU A 23 -4.33 1.12 -17.55
C GLU A 23 -3.04 0.37 -17.92
N MET A 24 -1.87 0.90 -17.53
CA MET A 24 -0.60 0.22 -17.77
C MET A 24 -0.53 -1.14 -17.07
N LEU A 25 -1.05 -1.26 -15.84
CA LEU A 25 -1.10 -2.53 -15.13
C LEU A 25 -1.99 -3.55 -15.85
N GLU A 26 -3.20 -3.16 -16.23
CA GLU A 26 -4.15 -4.03 -16.96
C GLU A 26 -3.57 -4.48 -18.30
N LEU A 27 -2.90 -3.60 -19.04
CA LEU A 27 -2.22 -3.95 -20.31
C LEU A 27 -1.05 -4.93 -20.12
N THR A 28 -0.39 -4.90 -18.97
CA THR A 28 0.73 -5.81 -18.66
C THR A 28 0.29 -7.13 -18.02
N CYS A 29 -1.00 -7.27 -17.71
CA CYS A 29 -1.50 -8.49 -17.09
C CYS A 29 -1.51 -9.65 -18.09
N ILE A 30 -1.31 -10.86 -17.56
CA ILE A 30 -1.37 -12.09 -18.33
C ILE A 30 -2.60 -12.86 -17.85
N GLU A 31 -3.59 -13.04 -18.73
CA GLU A 31 -4.75 -13.88 -18.46
C GLU A 31 -4.36 -15.36 -18.63
N PHE A 32 -4.52 -16.16 -17.58
CA PHE A 32 -4.31 -17.61 -17.65
C PHE A 32 -5.53 -18.32 -18.22
N TRP A 33 -6.70 -17.96 -17.72
CA TRP A 33 -7.97 -18.53 -18.16
C TRP A 33 -9.12 -17.59 -17.82
N ARG A 34 -10.20 -17.71 -18.60
CA ARG A 34 -11.44 -16.99 -18.40
C ARG A 34 -12.62 -17.91 -18.64
N TYR A 35 -13.48 -18.04 -17.65
CA TYR A 35 -14.74 -18.78 -17.74
C TYR A 35 -15.90 -17.83 -17.46
N SER A 36 -16.67 -17.53 -18.50
CA SER A 36 -17.81 -16.60 -18.42
C SER A 36 -17.43 -15.23 -17.84
N ASN A 37 -17.79 -14.95 -16.59
CA ASN A 37 -17.50 -13.71 -15.84
C ASN A 37 -16.34 -13.84 -14.84
N ILE A 38 -15.70 -15.01 -14.76
CA ILE A 38 -14.57 -15.26 -13.85
C ILE A 38 -13.28 -15.29 -14.69
N THR A 39 -12.31 -14.47 -14.30
CA THR A 39 -10.98 -14.42 -14.90
C THR A 39 -9.91 -14.76 -13.87
N CYS A 40 -8.88 -15.47 -14.31
CA CYS A 40 -7.64 -15.64 -13.56
C CYS A 40 -6.52 -14.96 -14.33
N SER A 41 -6.00 -13.87 -13.79
CA SER A 41 -4.93 -13.08 -14.41
C SER A 41 -3.80 -12.85 -13.42
N ALA A 42 -2.57 -12.83 -13.93
CA ALA A 42 -1.37 -12.47 -13.18
C ALA A 42 -0.83 -11.10 -13.59
N TYR A 43 -0.28 -10.40 -12.61
CA TYR A 43 0.40 -9.12 -12.81
C TYR A 43 1.89 -9.29 -12.54
N PRO A 44 2.78 -8.74 -13.39
CA PRO A 44 4.21 -8.84 -13.18
C PRO A 44 4.66 -8.00 -11.97
N LEU A 45 5.25 -8.67 -10.96
CA LEU A 45 5.65 -8.02 -9.70
C LEU A 45 7.04 -7.37 -9.73
N ASN A 46 7.88 -7.65 -10.73
CA ASN A 46 9.31 -7.24 -10.73
C ASN A 46 9.56 -5.73 -10.58
N ALA A 47 8.72 -4.89 -11.19
CA ALA A 47 8.81 -3.43 -11.09
C ALA A 47 7.79 -2.84 -10.11
N LEU A 48 6.81 -3.65 -9.69
CA LEU A 48 5.72 -3.24 -8.80
C LEU A 48 6.14 -3.39 -7.34
N ASP A 49 6.73 -4.52 -6.98
CA ASP A 49 7.09 -4.87 -5.59
C ASP A 49 8.45 -4.33 -5.16
N THR A 50 8.62 -4.18 -3.85
CA THR A 50 9.81 -3.65 -3.17
C THR A 50 10.99 -4.62 -3.18
N ILE A 51 10.80 -5.87 -3.60
CA ILE A 51 11.86 -6.91 -3.58
C ILE A 51 12.11 -7.39 -5.01
N ARG A 52 13.38 -7.41 -5.42
CA ARG A 52 13.83 -8.02 -6.69
C ARG A 52 13.89 -9.55 -6.57
N PRO A 53 13.88 -10.30 -7.68
CA PRO A 53 14.05 -11.76 -7.65
C PRO A 53 15.35 -12.23 -6.97
N SER A 54 16.36 -11.36 -6.88
CA SER A 54 17.61 -11.58 -6.13
C SER A 54 17.46 -11.47 -4.61
N GLY A 55 16.29 -11.07 -4.10
CA GLY A 55 16.06 -10.76 -2.69
C GLY A 55 16.46 -9.34 -2.27
N GLU A 56 17.05 -8.55 -3.17
CA GLU A 56 17.44 -7.17 -2.89
C GLU A 56 16.23 -6.22 -2.82
N THR A 57 16.31 -5.21 -1.96
CA THR A 57 15.33 -4.13 -1.93
C THR A 57 15.47 -3.24 -3.16
N ASN A 58 14.35 -2.98 -3.84
CA ASN A 58 14.25 -2.09 -4.99
C ASN A 58 13.68 -0.74 -4.55
N TRP A 59 14.56 0.24 -4.32
CA TRP A 59 14.18 1.60 -3.95
C TRP A 59 13.47 2.37 -5.09
N ASN A 60 13.62 1.90 -6.32
CA ASN A 60 12.97 2.47 -7.50
C ASN A 60 11.69 1.70 -7.87
N SER A 61 11.19 0.82 -7.01
CA SER A 61 9.93 0.11 -7.25
C SER A 61 8.75 1.08 -7.25
N ALA A 62 7.68 0.71 -7.96
CA ALA A 62 6.45 1.49 -7.97
C ALA A 62 5.91 1.68 -6.55
N LEU A 63 5.88 0.63 -5.73
CA LEU A 63 5.39 0.70 -4.35
C LEU A 63 6.22 1.66 -3.49
N MET A 64 7.55 1.64 -3.61
CA MET A 64 8.42 2.55 -2.86
C MET A 64 8.25 4.02 -3.29
N ILE A 65 8.07 4.25 -4.59
CA ILE A 65 7.83 5.60 -5.13
C ILE A 65 6.48 6.15 -4.66
N ILE A 66 5.44 5.30 -4.64
CA ILE A 66 4.09 5.69 -4.19
C ILE A 66 4.11 5.98 -2.68
N LEU A 67 4.74 5.13 -1.86
CA LEU A 67 4.83 5.32 -0.41
C LEU A 67 5.63 6.57 -0.02
N ASN A 68 6.70 6.88 -0.74
CA ASN A 68 7.49 8.11 -0.54
C ASN A 68 6.82 9.35 -1.14
N GLY A 69 5.69 9.18 -1.83
CA GLY A 69 4.96 10.26 -2.46
C GLY A 69 4.26 11.17 -1.45
N THR A 70 4.37 12.48 -1.63
CA THR A 70 3.73 13.46 -0.73
C THR A 70 2.34 13.91 -1.17
N LYS A 71 1.92 13.55 -2.39
CA LYS A 71 0.61 13.91 -2.95
C LYS A 71 -0.48 12.93 -2.54
N SER A 72 -1.69 13.45 -2.33
CA SER A 72 -2.90 12.64 -2.08
C SER A 72 -3.22 11.69 -3.23
N GLU A 73 -2.92 12.08 -4.47
CA GLU A 73 -3.09 11.26 -5.68
C GLU A 73 -2.34 9.91 -5.61
N HIS A 74 -1.27 9.82 -4.83
CA HIS A 74 -0.57 8.55 -4.59
C HIS A 74 -1.39 7.59 -3.71
N LEU A 75 -2.22 8.11 -2.80
CA LEU A 75 -3.12 7.28 -2.00
C LEU A 75 -4.17 6.60 -2.90
N ASP A 76 -4.69 7.31 -3.89
CA ASP A 76 -5.61 6.75 -4.90
C ASP A 76 -4.98 5.64 -5.76
N MET A 77 -3.64 5.58 -5.80
CA MET A 77 -2.89 4.50 -6.45
C MET A 77 -2.74 3.28 -5.54
N LEU A 78 -2.76 3.45 -4.22
CA LEU A 78 -2.75 2.37 -3.23
C LEU A 78 -4.14 1.76 -3.05
N GLU A 79 -5.18 2.58 -3.23
CA GLU A 79 -6.57 2.17 -3.03
C GLU A 79 -7.14 1.46 -4.27
N GLY A 80 -7.54 0.20 -4.08
CA GLY A 80 -8.13 -0.66 -5.10
C GLY A 80 -7.14 -1.46 -5.96
N GLY A 81 -7.71 -2.38 -6.75
CA GLY A 81 -6.96 -3.20 -7.71
C GLY A 81 -5.96 -4.18 -7.09
N ILE A 82 -4.90 -4.48 -7.84
CA ILE A 82 -3.89 -5.47 -7.45
C ILE A 82 -2.95 -5.00 -6.33
N ILE A 83 -2.72 -3.68 -6.20
CA ILE A 83 -1.81 -3.13 -5.18
C ILE A 83 -2.38 -3.35 -3.78
N GLN A 84 -3.66 -3.04 -3.57
CA GLN A 84 -4.31 -3.28 -2.29
C GLN A 84 -4.24 -4.75 -1.90
N ARG A 85 -4.54 -5.66 -2.84
CA ARG A 85 -4.45 -7.10 -2.60
C ARG A 85 -3.02 -7.54 -2.26
N LEU A 86 -2.02 -6.99 -2.95
CA LEU A 86 -0.60 -7.25 -2.66
C LEU A 86 -0.22 -6.79 -1.24
N LEU A 87 -0.67 -5.60 -0.82
CA LEU A 87 -0.43 -5.08 0.53
C LEU A 87 -1.14 -5.90 1.61
N GLU A 88 -2.38 -6.31 1.36
CA GLU A 88 -3.13 -7.17 2.29
C GLU A 88 -2.45 -8.52 2.51
N GLU A 89 -1.95 -9.16 1.44
CA GLU A 89 -1.23 -10.42 1.56
C GLU A 89 0.11 -10.23 2.29
N LYS A 90 0.86 -9.16 2.00
CA LYS A 90 2.08 -8.82 2.76
C LYS A 90 1.79 -8.58 4.24
N TRP A 91 0.71 -7.88 4.56
CA TRP A 91 0.29 -7.64 5.94
C TRP A 91 -0.08 -8.95 6.65
N LYS A 92 -0.84 -9.83 6.00
CA LYS A 92 -1.21 -11.14 6.57
C LYS A 92 0.02 -12.03 6.80
N THR A 93 0.95 -12.07 5.86
CA THR A 93 2.12 -12.96 5.94
C THR A 93 3.16 -12.45 6.92
N PHE A 94 3.49 -11.16 6.90
CA PHE A 94 4.65 -10.64 7.65
C PHE A 94 4.26 -9.82 8.88
N ALA A 95 3.21 -8.99 8.80
CA ALA A 95 2.84 -8.11 9.89
C ALA A 95 1.98 -8.82 10.95
N ARG A 96 1.02 -9.66 10.53
CA ARG A 96 0.12 -10.37 11.44
C ARG A 96 0.81 -11.48 12.25
N MET A 97 1.91 -12.04 11.75
CA MET A 97 2.65 -13.09 12.44
C MET A 97 3.53 -12.56 13.59
N HIS A 98 3.69 -11.24 13.69
CA HIS A 98 4.44 -10.58 14.76
C HIS A 98 3.56 -9.60 15.58
N PRO A 99 2.48 -10.08 16.22
CA PRO A 99 1.58 -9.23 17.00
C PRO A 99 2.31 -8.53 18.16
N ASP A 100 3.30 -9.20 18.78
CA ASP A 100 4.11 -8.66 19.88
C ASP A 100 4.89 -7.39 19.47
N ILE A 101 5.35 -7.33 18.22
CA ILE A 101 6.05 -6.15 17.68
C ILE A 101 5.04 -5.06 17.36
N THR A 102 3.84 -5.41 16.88
CA THR A 102 2.80 -4.40 16.56
C THR A 102 2.18 -3.76 17.80
N GLU A 103 1.95 -4.52 18.88
CA GLU A 103 1.45 -3.94 20.14
C GLU A 103 2.50 -3.04 20.79
N SER A 104 3.76 -3.48 20.83
CA SER A 104 4.86 -2.64 21.34
C SER A 104 5.12 -1.40 20.47
N VAL A 105 4.98 -1.49 19.15
CA VAL A 105 5.07 -0.33 18.25
C VAL A 105 3.85 0.60 18.39
N LEU A 106 2.64 0.06 18.60
CA LEU A 106 1.44 0.87 18.87
C LEU A 106 1.52 1.57 20.23
N GLU A 107 1.97 0.89 21.29
CA GLU A 107 2.26 1.50 22.58
C GLU A 107 3.35 2.56 22.46
N ALA A 108 4.42 2.28 21.72
CA ALA A 108 5.48 3.26 21.46
C ALA A 108 4.97 4.48 20.68
N PHE A 109 4.12 4.28 19.67
CA PHE A 109 3.49 5.38 18.93
C PHE A 109 2.53 6.20 19.79
N SER A 110 1.73 5.54 20.63
CA SER A 110 0.82 6.19 21.59
C SER A 110 1.61 7.03 22.62
N ASN A 111 2.71 6.48 23.14
CA ASN A 111 3.59 7.17 24.08
C ASN A 111 4.34 8.35 23.41
N ASN A 112 4.71 8.24 22.14
CA ASN A 112 5.28 9.36 21.37
C ASN A 112 4.24 10.41 20.98
N ALA A 113 2.96 10.04 20.82
CA ALA A 113 1.87 10.98 20.55
C ALA A 113 1.55 11.85 21.79
N SER A 114 1.78 11.36 23.00
CA SER A 114 1.73 12.14 24.24
C SER A 114 2.83 13.22 24.31
N ALA A 115 3.92 13.07 23.54
CA ALA A 115 4.97 14.07 23.40
C ALA A 115 4.67 15.12 22.30
N ALA A 116 3.58 14.98 21.54
CA ALA A 116 3.16 15.94 20.55
C ALA A 116 2.14 16.94 21.15
N ASP A 117 2.46 18.22 21.03
CA ASP A 117 1.70 19.37 21.54
C ASP A 117 0.16 19.22 21.36
N PRO A 118 -0.66 19.38 22.43
CA PRO A 118 -2.11 19.16 22.42
C PRO A 118 -2.91 20.05 21.46
N SER A 119 -2.28 21.01 20.77
CA SER A 119 -2.91 21.82 19.73
C SER A 119 -3.12 21.08 18.40
N GLN A 120 -2.45 19.94 18.16
CA GLN A 120 -2.53 19.15 16.93
C GLN A 120 -3.64 18.07 16.94
N LEU A 121 -4.27 17.83 18.09
CA LEU A 121 -5.32 16.81 18.30
C LEU A 121 -6.67 17.10 17.60
N LEU A 122 -6.82 18.28 16.97
CA LEU A 122 -8.09 18.70 16.36
C LEU A 122 -8.28 18.29 14.88
N ARG A 123 -7.42 17.43 14.31
CA ARG A 123 -7.51 17.01 12.89
C ARG A 123 -7.40 15.49 12.65
N LEU A 124 -7.98 14.66 13.53
CA LEU A 124 -8.15 13.24 13.19
C LEU A 124 -9.62 12.97 12.83
N PRO A 125 -9.90 12.35 11.67
CA PRO A 125 -11.27 12.09 11.24
C PRO A 125 -11.95 11.08 12.17
N GLU A 126 -13.25 11.30 12.41
CA GLU A 126 -14.12 10.60 13.39
C GLU A 126 -14.26 9.08 13.20
N THR A 127 -13.56 8.48 12.23
CA THR A 127 -13.63 7.05 11.93
C THR A 127 -12.95 6.16 12.98
N LEU A 128 -12.04 6.71 13.80
CA LEU A 128 -11.36 5.97 14.87
C LEU A 128 -12.22 5.81 16.14
N LEU A 129 -13.18 6.69 16.40
CA LEU A 129 -14.04 6.63 17.59
C LEU A 129 -15.11 5.52 17.52
N LEU A 130 -15.41 4.98 16.33
CA LEU A 130 -16.44 3.96 16.15
C LEU A 130 -15.96 2.53 16.45
N ARG A 131 -14.63 2.29 16.47
CA ARG A 131 -14.09 0.95 16.71
C ARG A 131 -14.00 0.60 18.20
N GLU A 132 -13.82 1.57 19.07
CA GLU A 132 -13.76 1.34 20.52
C GLU A 132 -15.13 1.02 21.14
N ARG A 133 -16.22 1.56 20.58
CA ARG A 133 -17.58 1.29 21.10
C ARG A 133 -18.18 -0.07 20.71
N GLN A 134 -17.54 -0.87 19.87
CA GLN A 134 -18.09 -2.17 19.43
C GLN A 134 -17.44 -3.39 20.10
N PHE A 135 -16.44 -3.20 20.98
CA PHE A 135 -15.79 -4.32 21.68
C PHE A 135 -16.26 -4.53 23.13
N GLU A 136 -17.08 -3.64 23.68
CA GLU A 136 -17.78 -3.89 24.94
C GLU A 136 -19.24 -4.25 24.67
N HIS A 137 -19.54 -5.51 24.35
CA HIS A 137 -20.72 -6.28 24.81
C HIS A 137 -20.94 -7.57 24.00
N GLY A 138 -20.91 -8.71 24.70
CA GLY A 138 -21.43 -10.01 24.27
C GLY A 138 -20.31 -10.98 23.86
N LYS A 139 -19.99 -12.03 24.62
CA LYS A 139 -20.81 -12.84 25.53
C LYS A 139 -19.90 -13.56 26.54
#